data_AF-C7ZAH5-F1
#
_entry.id   AF-C7ZAH5-F1
#
_cell.length_a   1.000
_cell.length_b   1.000
_cell.length_c   1.000
_cell.angle_alpha   90.00
_cell.angle_beta   90.00
_cell.angle_gamma   90.00
#
_symmetry.space_group_name_H-M   'P 1'
#
loop_
_entity.id
_entity.type
_entity.pdbx_description
1 polymer ?
#
loop_
_entity_poly.entity_id
_entity_poly.type
_entity_poly.pdbx_seq_one_letter_code
_entity_poly.pdbx_strand_id
1 'polypeptide(L)'
;MQVLLTGSDYKDYTHDPSFPWPHGFIIQDLVKAFALVAMFFPKAEASTLVTQFIKSKQCDEFRNSLLFDPKERSKTLPDRRSRASYKFRDPAFWNEWNEFLKTKSFFADVYPFDWSLAVRPIVARLYVAGVVAPAYIQNDSQVVLGMATAKAEPHRPGKLDLFINYEDRYGNFPMVFPPSFVHPSKWPHVLPTAESFAKKNEGARYALIRLWSAPHFYPLMDMPGSEYSAHHTTERRLKLLEKQFEGHVMSRADLILVMGKDDDELLKYCTAVTFAIQTKPWLREIDLWKSFINVDLEFLQGLDPYWLD
;
A
#
# COMPACT_ATOMS: atom_id res chain seq x y z
N MET A 1 -14.94 17.39 19.68
CA MET A 1 -15.32 17.06 18.29
C MET A 1 -16.84 16.92 18.24
N GLN A 2 -17.55 18.04 18.11
CA GLN A 2 -19.02 18.07 18.03
C GLN A 2 -19.38 18.27 16.56
N VAL A 3 -19.31 17.18 15.80
CA VAL A 3 -19.93 17.16 14.48
C VAL A 3 -21.41 16.94 14.75
N LEU A 4 -22.23 17.94 14.41
CA LEU A 4 -23.67 17.87 14.43
C LEU A 4 -24.14 16.67 13.60
N LEU A 5 -24.37 15.55 14.28
CA LEU A 5 -25.03 14.35 13.75
C LEU A 5 -26.55 14.50 13.84
N THR A 6 -27.07 15.63 13.37
CA THR A 6 -28.51 15.81 13.16
C THR A 6 -28.79 15.55 11.69
N GLY A 7 -29.53 14.48 11.42
CA GLY A 7 -29.95 13.94 10.11
C GLY A 7 -29.58 14.76 8.89
N SER A 8 -28.57 14.31 8.15
CA SER A 8 -28.40 14.74 6.77
C SER A 8 -29.62 14.29 5.98
N ASP A 9 -30.35 15.25 5.42
CA ASP A 9 -31.38 15.03 4.42
C ASP A 9 -30.83 14.07 3.34
N TYR A 10 -31.55 13.00 3.01
CA TYR A 10 -31.15 11.98 2.02
C TYR A 10 -30.96 12.52 0.59
N LYS A 11 -31.04 13.84 0.38
CA LYS A 11 -30.99 14.53 -0.91
C LYS A 11 -29.57 14.84 -1.40
N ASP A 12 -28.56 14.75 -0.52
CA ASP A 12 -27.14 15.02 -0.87
C ASP A 12 -26.32 13.72 -1.08
N TYR A 13 -26.94 12.67 -1.60
CA TYR A 13 -26.21 11.46 -1.99
C TYR A 13 -25.42 11.76 -3.27
N THR A 14 -24.10 11.81 -3.15
CA THR A 14 -23.22 11.87 -4.31
C THR A 14 -23.28 10.55 -5.08
N HIS A 15 -23.49 10.64 -6.39
CA HIS A 15 -23.50 9.48 -7.29
C HIS A 15 -22.09 8.95 -7.60
N ASP A 16 -21.04 9.59 -7.09
CA ASP A 16 -19.67 9.08 -7.23
C ASP A 16 -19.48 7.87 -6.30
N PRO A 17 -19.34 6.63 -6.82
CA PRO A 17 -19.14 5.44 -6.01
C PRO A 17 -17.82 5.46 -5.21
N SER A 18 -16.91 6.39 -5.52
CA SER A 18 -15.67 6.61 -4.76
C SER A 18 -15.86 7.50 -3.53
N PHE A 19 -17.02 8.15 -3.37
CA PHE A 19 -17.35 8.95 -2.19
C PHE A 19 -17.92 8.05 -1.09
N PRO A 20 -17.25 7.95 0.07
CA PRO A 20 -17.66 7.03 1.13
C PRO A 20 -18.74 7.63 2.05
N TRP A 21 -19.45 8.69 1.63
CA TRP A 21 -20.27 9.49 2.53
C TRP A 21 -21.53 10.06 1.88
N PRO A 22 -22.66 10.17 2.62
CA PRO A 22 -22.96 9.54 3.91
C PRO A 22 -23.59 8.13 3.75
N HIS A 23 -23.28 7.17 4.63
CA HIS A 23 -23.97 5.86 4.69
C HIS A 23 -24.31 5.46 6.15
N GLY A 24 -25.31 4.60 6.35
CA GLY A 24 -25.83 4.25 7.69
C GLY A 24 -24.87 3.50 8.64
N PHE A 25 -23.66 3.12 8.20
CA PHE A 25 -22.66 2.37 9.00
C PHE A 25 -21.44 3.20 9.39
N ILE A 26 -21.49 4.50 9.11
CA ILE A 26 -20.45 5.50 9.32
C ILE A 26 -19.83 5.48 10.73
N ILE A 27 -20.67 5.41 11.77
CA ILE A 27 -20.24 5.35 13.17
C ILE A 27 -19.55 4.02 13.47
N GLN A 28 -20.07 2.92 12.93
CA GLN A 28 -19.44 1.61 13.10
C GLN A 28 -18.05 1.58 12.46
N ASP A 29 -17.89 2.14 11.27
CA ASP A 29 -16.60 2.17 10.57
C ASP A 29 -15.60 3.07 11.30
N LEU A 30 -16.05 4.18 11.88
CA LEU A 30 -15.21 5.03 12.74
C LEU A 30 -14.77 4.31 14.02
N VAL A 31 -15.69 3.61 14.69
CA VAL A 31 -15.37 2.83 15.91
C VAL A 31 -14.38 1.70 15.60
N LYS A 32 -14.54 1.01 14.46
CA LYS A 32 -13.59 -0.02 14.01
C LYS A 32 -12.22 0.58 13.73
N ALA A 33 -12.17 1.69 13.02
CA ALA A 33 -10.92 2.39 12.73
C ALA A 33 -10.20 2.80 14.02
N PHE A 34 -10.94 3.37 14.97
CA PHE A 34 -10.42 3.73 16.29
C PHE A 34 -9.87 2.51 17.04
N ALA A 35 -10.65 1.43 17.14
CA ALA A 35 -10.23 0.23 17.86
C ALA A 35 -8.95 -0.40 17.26
N LEU A 36 -8.80 -0.36 15.94
CA LEU A 36 -7.64 -0.87 15.22
C LEU A 36 -6.35 -0.12 15.58
N VAL A 37 -6.41 1.19 15.80
CA VAL A 37 -5.21 1.99 16.10
C VAL A 37 -5.00 2.22 17.60
N ALA A 38 -6.06 2.32 18.40
CA ALA A 38 -6.00 2.67 19.81
C ALA A 38 -5.13 1.71 20.65
N MET A 39 -5.01 0.45 20.24
CA MET A 39 -4.16 -0.54 20.91
C MET A 39 -2.66 -0.20 20.91
N PHE A 40 -2.21 0.70 20.02
CA PHE A 40 -0.82 1.17 19.98
C PHE A 40 -0.57 2.41 20.87
N PHE A 41 -1.59 2.92 21.54
CA PHE A 41 -1.52 4.15 22.35
C PHE A 41 -1.91 3.89 23.80
N PRO A 42 -1.20 3.03 24.54
CA PRO A 42 -1.63 2.60 25.89
C PRO A 42 -1.63 3.70 26.95
N LYS A 43 -1.08 4.88 26.62
CA LYS A 43 -1.01 6.07 27.48
C LYS A 43 -2.05 7.13 27.15
N ALA A 44 -2.68 7.06 25.99
CA ALA A 44 -3.72 8.00 25.58
C ALA A 44 -5.00 7.79 26.40
N GLU A 45 -5.61 8.87 26.87
CA GLU A 45 -6.83 8.78 27.70
C GLU A 45 -7.96 8.06 26.94
N ALA A 46 -8.13 8.40 25.66
CA ALA A 46 -9.16 7.83 24.80
C ALA A 46 -9.03 6.30 24.63
N SER A 47 -7.82 5.75 24.74
CA SER A 47 -7.57 4.31 24.52
C SER A 47 -7.78 3.47 25.78
N THR A 48 -8.17 4.06 26.92
CA THR A 48 -8.22 3.40 28.24
C THR A 48 -8.95 2.04 28.20
N LEU A 49 -10.14 2.00 27.59
CA LEU A 49 -10.93 0.76 27.48
C LEU A 49 -10.25 -0.30 26.60
N VAL A 50 -9.67 0.12 25.48
CA VAL A 50 -8.92 -0.78 24.58
C VAL A 50 -7.69 -1.33 25.31
N THR A 51 -6.98 -0.47 26.04
CA THR A 51 -5.82 -0.85 26.85
C THR A 51 -6.18 -1.85 27.94
N GLN A 52 -7.32 -1.66 28.62
CA GLN A 52 -7.83 -2.62 29.59
C GLN A 52 -8.15 -3.97 28.95
N PHE A 53 -8.77 -3.97 27.77
CA PHE A 53 -9.07 -5.19 27.02
C PHE A 53 -7.79 -5.93 26.60
N ILE A 54 -6.81 -5.24 26.02
CA ILE A 54 -5.50 -5.82 25.64
C ILE A 54 -4.74 -6.36 26.86
N LYS A 55 -4.90 -5.75 28.03
CA LYS A 55 -4.30 -6.24 29.29
C LYS A 55 -5.04 -7.44 29.89
N SER A 56 -6.23 -7.78 29.41
CA SER A 56 -6.99 -8.92 29.90
C SER A 56 -6.35 -10.26 29.52
N LYS A 57 -6.65 -11.31 30.28
CA LYS A 57 -6.17 -12.67 30.00
C LYS A 57 -6.57 -13.19 28.61
N GLN A 58 -7.68 -12.68 28.06
CA GLN A 58 -8.18 -13.08 26.75
C GLN A 58 -7.24 -12.65 25.62
N CYS A 59 -6.41 -11.64 25.85
CA CYS A 59 -5.47 -11.09 24.88
C CYS A 59 -4.01 -11.45 25.19
N ASP A 60 -3.73 -12.39 26.10
CA ASP A 60 -2.34 -12.68 26.50
C ASP A 60 -1.47 -13.10 25.31
N GLU A 61 -1.93 -14.00 24.44
CA GLU A 61 -1.21 -14.41 23.23
C GLU A 61 -1.02 -13.22 22.26
N PHE A 62 -2.10 -12.47 22.01
CA PHE A 62 -2.08 -11.33 21.09
C PHE A 62 -1.15 -10.21 21.57
N ARG A 63 -1.21 -9.86 22.86
CA ARG A 63 -0.37 -8.84 23.49
C ARG A 63 1.11 -9.20 23.45
N ASN A 64 1.43 -10.49 23.56
CA ASN A 64 2.81 -10.98 23.52
C ASN A 64 3.33 -11.21 22.09
N SER A 65 2.53 -10.92 21.07
CA SER A 65 2.96 -11.03 19.68
C SER A 65 3.95 -9.92 19.30
N LEU A 66 4.71 -10.15 18.22
CA LEU A 66 5.61 -9.15 17.62
C LEU A 66 4.88 -7.91 17.07
N LEU A 67 3.54 -7.87 17.09
CA LEU A 67 2.77 -6.71 16.65
C LEU A 67 3.06 -5.47 17.51
N PHE A 68 3.35 -5.67 18.80
CA PHE A 68 3.63 -4.59 19.75
C PHE A 68 5.12 -4.33 19.97
N ASP A 69 6.01 -5.01 19.24
CA ASP A 69 7.45 -4.80 19.28
C ASP A 69 7.97 -4.26 17.93
N PRO A 70 7.90 -2.93 17.70
CA PRO A 70 8.35 -2.35 16.44
C PRO A 70 9.85 -2.52 16.22
N LYS A 71 10.66 -2.61 17.29
CA LYS A 71 12.13 -2.74 17.20
C LYS A 71 12.55 -4.12 16.75
N GLU A 72 11.92 -5.16 17.28
CA GLU A 72 12.18 -6.52 16.80
C GLU A 72 11.59 -6.74 15.40
N ARG A 73 10.39 -6.21 15.13
CA ARG A 73 9.75 -6.38 13.83
C ARG A 73 10.51 -5.68 12.70
N SER A 74 11.11 -4.52 12.94
CA SER A 74 11.85 -3.78 11.91
C SER A 74 13.10 -4.51 11.40
N LYS A 75 13.63 -5.48 12.16
CA LYS A 75 14.81 -6.28 11.78
C LYS A 75 14.56 -7.20 10.59
N THR A 76 13.31 -7.53 10.29
CA THR A 76 12.95 -8.41 9.17
C THR A 76 12.27 -7.59 8.08
N LEU A 77 12.80 -7.62 6.86
CA LEU A 77 12.15 -6.93 5.75
C LEU A 77 10.83 -7.61 5.37
N PRO A 78 9.79 -6.84 4.98
CA PRO A 78 8.53 -7.40 4.56
C PRO A 78 8.72 -8.18 3.24
N ASP A 79 8.10 -9.37 3.15
CA ASP A 79 8.13 -10.18 1.93
C ASP A 79 7.25 -9.55 0.84
N ARG A 80 7.82 -8.63 0.06
CA ARG A 80 7.14 -7.93 -1.04
C ARG A 80 8.10 -7.51 -2.15
N ARG A 81 7.56 -7.15 -3.31
CA ARG A 81 8.32 -6.57 -4.41
C ARG A 81 8.52 -5.07 -4.24
N SER A 82 9.50 -4.50 -4.94
CA SER A 82 9.61 -3.05 -5.08
C SER A 82 8.42 -2.50 -5.89
N ARG A 83 8.12 -1.23 -5.67
CA ARG A 83 6.96 -0.54 -6.27
C ARG A 83 7.09 -0.25 -7.76
N ALA A 84 8.29 -0.24 -8.34
CA ALA A 84 8.51 0.30 -9.69
C ALA A 84 7.83 -0.56 -10.76
N SER A 85 6.96 0.02 -11.61
CA SER A 85 6.43 -0.69 -12.77
C SER A 85 7.49 -0.89 -13.84
N TYR A 86 7.16 -1.67 -14.88
CA TYR A 86 8.04 -1.85 -16.04
C TYR A 86 8.57 -0.53 -16.61
N LYS A 87 7.79 0.56 -16.51
CA LYS A 87 8.11 1.87 -17.07
C LYS A 87 9.17 2.65 -16.30
N PHE A 88 9.19 2.55 -14.98
CA PHE A 88 10.12 3.31 -14.13
C PHE A 88 11.22 2.43 -13.52
N ARG A 89 11.23 1.15 -13.85
CA ARG A 89 12.29 0.23 -13.49
C ARG A 89 13.53 0.49 -14.33
N ASP A 90 14.70 0.19 -13.77
CA ASP A 90 15.96 0.25 -14.49
C ASP A 90 15.88 -0.64 -15.76
N PRO A 91 16.17 -0.11 -16.96
CA PRO A 91 16.18 -0.90 -18.20
C PRO A 91 17.03 -2.17 -18.10
N ALA A 92 18.13 -2.15 -17.34
CA ALA A 92 19.01 -3.31 -17.15
C ALA A 92 18.29 -4.50 -16.48
N PHE A 93 17.24 -4.25 -15.70
CA PHE A 93 16.39 -5.31 -15.12
C PHE A 93 15.77 -6.20 -16.20
N TRP A 94 15.52 -5.64 -17.38
CA TRP A 94 14.88 -6.33 -18.50
C TRP A 94 15.88 -6.97 -19.47
N ASN A 95 17.20 -6.91 -19.24
CA ASN A 95 18.20 -7.41 -20.20
C ASN A 95 17.99 -8.88 -20.59
N GLU A 96 17.91 -9.79 -19.62
CA GLU A 96 17.68 -11.22 -19.92
C GLU A 96 16.28 -11.45 -20.55
N TRP A 97 15.28 -10.62 -20.22
CA TRP A 97 13.99 -10.66 -20.90
C TRP A 97 14.11 -10.22 -22.38
N ASN A 98 14.89 -9.18 -22.64
CA ASN A 98 15.14 -8.66 -23.97
C ASN A 98 15.91 -9.67 -24.83
N GLU A 99 16.87 -10.38 -24.24
CA GLU A 99 17.57 -11.48 -24.92
C GLU A 99 16.65 -12.66 -25.22
N PHE A 100 15.80 -13.06 -24.26
CA PHE A 100 14.80 -14.12 -24.47
C PHE A 100 13.92 -13.83 -25.69
N LEU A 101 13.46 -12.59 -25.84
CA LEU A 101 12.59 -12.19 -26.94
C LEU A 101 13.24 -12.14 -28.33
N LYS A 102 14.56 -12.34 -28.43
CA LYS A 102 15.24 -12.51 -29.73
C LYS A 102 15.08 -13.93 -30.29
N THR A 103 14.51 -14.86 -29.52
CA THR A 103 14.24 -16.23 -29.99
C THR A 103 13.27 -16.23 -31.17
N LYS A 104 13.52 -17.10 -32.15
CA LYS A 104 12.65 -17.28 -33.34
C LYS A 104 11.58 -18.35 -33.14
N SER A 105 11.63 -19.10 -32.04
CA SER A 105 10.66 -20.13 -31.71
C SER A 105 9.42 -19.52 -31.05
N PHE A 106 8.31 -20.26 -31.08
CA PHE A 106 7.12 -19.86 -30.34
C PHE A 106 7.44 -19.79 -28.85
N PHE A 107 7.13 -18.66 -28.20
CA PHE A 107 7.62 -18.33 -26.86
C PHE A 107 7.24 -19.38 -25.81
N ALA A 108 6.10 -20.05 -25.95
CA ALA A 108 5.65 -21.08 -25.01
C ALA A 108 6.54 -22.33 -25.02
N ASP A 109 7.19 -22.61 -26.16
CA ASP A 109 8.07 -23.78 -26.33
C ASP A 109 9.46 -23.55 -25.74
N VAL A 110 9.87 -22.29 -25.64
CA VAL A 110 11.21 -21.88 -25.18
C VAL A 110 11.19 -21.10 -23.86
N TYR A 111 10.02 -20.92 -23.26
CA TYR A 111 9.87 -20.20 -21.99
C TYR A 111 10.71 -20.89 -20.91
N PRO A 112 11.60 -20.16 -20.20
CA PRO A 112 12.49 -20.78 -19.22
C PRO A 112 11.71 -21.57 -18.16
N PHE A 113 12.15 -22.80 -17.90
CA PHE A 113 11.45 -23.71 -16.99
C PHE A 113 11.35 -23.12 -15.57
N ASP A 114 12.43 -22.54 -15.06
CA ASP A 114 12.47 -21.91 -13.73
C ASP A 114 11.50 -20.73 -13.63
N TRP A 115 11.34 -19.95 -14.71
CA TRP A 115 10.34 -18.88 -14.75
C TRP A 115 8.93 -19.47 -14.70
N SER A 116 8.71 -20.57 -15.41
CA SER A 116 7.41 -21.28 -15.42
C SER A 116 7.03 -21.77 -14.03
N LEU A 117 7.99 -22.36 -13.31
CA LEU A 117 7.80 -22.84 -11.94
C LEU A 117 7.47 -21.69 -10.97
N ALA A 118 8.08 -20.52 -11.15
CA ALA A 118 7.79 -19.35 -10.32
C ALA A 118 6.43 -18.72 -10.66
N VAL A 119 6.13 -18.54 -11.95
CA VAL A 119 4.98 -17.74 -12.44
C VAL A 119 3.67 -18.51 -12.36
N ARG A 120 3.62 -19.78 -12.80
CA ARG A 120 2.37 -20.53 -12.94
C ARG A 120 1.56 -20.64 -11.63
N PRO A 121 2.17 -20.94 -10.46
CA PRO A 121 1.42 -21.01 -9.20
C PRO A 121 0.81 -19.65 -8.81
N ILE A 122 1.48 -18.54 -9.14
CA ILE A 122 0.98 -17.19 -8.85
C ILE A 122 -0.20 -16.87 -9.76
N VAL A 123 -0.09 -17.12 -11.07
CA VAL A 123 -1.18 -16.94 -12.03
C VAL A 123 -2.40 -17.78 -11.66
N ALA A 124 -2.19 -19.03 -11.24
CA ALA A 124 -3.28 -19.89 -10.77
C ALA A 124 -4.00 -19.30 -9.55
N ARG A 125 -3.26 -18.73 -8.58
CA ARG A 125 -3.87 -18.02 -7.42
C ARG A 125 -4.64 -16.77 -7.85
N LEU A 126 -4.12 -16.00 -8.80
CA LEU A 126 -4.82 -14.82 -9.34
C LEU A 126 -6.12 -15.23 -10.05
N TYR A 127 -6.10 -16.33 -10.80
CA TYR A 127 -7.27 -16.88 -11.47
C TYR A 127 -8.33 -17.36 -10.47
N VAL A 128 -7.93 -18.15 -9.46
CA VAL A 128 -8.82 -18.61 -8.38
C VAL A 128 -9.42 -17.45 -7.59
N ALA A 129 -8.65 -16.38 -7.39
CA ALA A 129 -9.11 -15.16 -6.73
C ALA A 129 -10.01 -14.27 -7.62
N GLY A 130 -10.23 -14.63 -8.89
CA GLY A 130 -11.06 -13.86 -9.82
C GLY A 130 -10.42 -12.56 -10.31
N VAL A 131 -9.10 -12.41 -10.16
CA VAL A 131 -8.36 -11.21 -10.58
C VAL A 131 -8.08 -11.22 -12.07
N VAL A 132 -7.78 -12.40 -12.61
CA VAL A 132 -7.51 -12.62 -14.03
C VAL A 132 -8.44 -13.71 -14.55
N ALA A 133 -8.73 -13.67 -15.85
CA ALA A 133 -9.53 -14.69 -16.53
C ALA A 133 -8.94 -14.96 -17.93
N PRO A 134 -9.16 -16.15 -18.50
CA PRO A 134 -8.83 -16.43 -19.90
C PRO A 134 -9.50 -15.43 -20.83
N ALA A 135 -8.76 -14.96 -21.82
CA ALA A 135 -9.29 -14.20 -22.93
C ALA A 135 -9.26 -15.07 -24.20
N TYR A 136 -10.31 -15.01 -25.01
CA TYR A 136 -10.41 -15.73 -26.29
C TYR A 136 -9.67 -14.96 -27.40
N ILE A 137 -8.37 -14.72 -27.19
CA ILE A 137 -7.51 -13.96 -28.11
C ILE A 137 -6.20 -14.71 -28.33
N GLN A 138 -5.55 -14.43 -29.47
CA GLN A 138 -4.26 -15.02 -29.78
C GLN A 138 -3.22 -14.59 -28.75
N ASN A 139 -2.48 -15.56 -28.22
CA ASN A 139 -1.39 -15.31 -27.29
C ASN A 139 -0.13 -14.90 -28.07
N ASP A 140 -0.13 -13.67 -28.58
CA ASP A 140 0.94 -13.06 -29.37
C ASP A 140 1.17 -11.63 -28.89
N SER A 141 2.43 -11.21 -28.72
CA SER A 141 2.79 -9.89 -28.21
C SER A 141 2.42 -8.72 -29.13
N GLN A 142 2.04 -8.98 -30.38
CA GLN A 142 1.43 -8.00 -31.27
C GLN A 142 -0.07 -7.81 -31.00
N VAL A 143 -0.73 -8.77 -30.34
CA VAL A 143 -2.17 -8.82 -30.09
C VAL A 143 -2.52 -8.57 -28.62
N VAL A 144 -1.65 -8.99 -27.69
CA VAL A 144 -1.79 -8.74 -26.25
C VAL A 144 -0.59 -7.95 -25.70
N LEU A 145 -0.88 -6.92 -24.91
CA LEU A 145 0.12 -6.19 -24.15
C LEU A 145 0.33 -6.86 -22.80
N GLY A 146 1.59 -6.94 -22.35
CA GLY A 146 1.92 -7.53 -21.06
C GLY A 146 2.29 -9.01 -21.17
N MET A 147 3.57 -9.32 -20.97
CA MET A 147 4.01 -10.71 -20.87
C MET A 147 4.61 -11.01 -19.50
N ALA A 148 4.16 -12.12 -18.92
CA ALA A 148 4.63 -12.60 -17.63
C ALA A 148 6.05 -13.16 -17.73
N THR A 149 6.92 -12.73 -16.82
CA THR A 149 8.30 -13.18 -16.68
C THR A 149 8.65 -13.34 -15.20
N ALA A 150 9.78 -13.97 -14.90
CA ALA A 150 10.24 -14.16 -13.54
C ALA A 150 11.60 -13.49 -13.32
N LYS A 151 11.74 -12.78 -12.21
CA LYS A 151 12.98 -12.09 -11.82
C LYS A 151 13.14 -12.10 -10.31
N ALA A 152 14.39 -11.97 -9.85
CA ALA A 152 14.67 -11.67 -8.45
C ALA A 152 14.99 -10.18 -8.31
N GLU A 153 14.65 -9.61 -7.15
CA GLU A 153 15.04 -8.24 -6.80
C GLU A 153 16.20 -8.28 -5.80
N PRO A 154 17.04 -7.22 -5.73
CA PRO A 154 18.23 -7.22 -4.88
C PRO A 154 17.96 -7.53 -3.40
N HIS A 155 16.81 -7.09 -2.87
CA HIS A 155 16.39 -7.33 -1.48
C HIS A 155 15.77 -8.72 -1.25
N ARG A 156 15.54 -9.50 -2.32
CA ARG A 156 14.99 -10.87 -2.28
C ARG A 156 15.85 -11.79 -3.18
N PRO A 157 17.16 -11.92 -2.87
CA PRO A 157 18.08 -12.68 -3.72
C PRO A 157 17.65 -14.14 -3.83
N GLY A 158 17.70 -14.70 -5.03
CA GLY A 158 17.33 -16.09 -5.31
C GLY A 158 15.82 -16.38 -5.28
N LYS A 159 14.96 -15.42 -4.94
CA LYS A 159 13.51 -15.56 -5.01
C LYS A 159 13.00 -14.99 -6.33
N LEU A 160 12.66 -15.87 -7.27
CA LEU A 160 11.98 -15.48 -8.49
C LEU A 160 10.53 -15.11 -8.18
N ASP A 161 10.12 -13.90 -8.55
CA ASP A 161 8.74 -13.45 -8.48
C ASP A 161 8.16 -13.22 -9.88
N LEU A 162 6.84 -13.24 -9.99
CA LEU A 162 6.12 -12.81 -11.18
C LEU A 162 6.34 -11.31 -11.44
N PHE A 163 6.70 -10.96 -12.66
CA PHE A 163 6.63 -9.62 -13.23
C PHE A 163 5.87 -9.66 -14.55
N ILE A 164 5.25 -8.55 -14.93
CA ILE A 164 4.66 -8.41 -16.26
C ILE A 164 5.28 -7.19 -16.93
N ASN A 165 5.81 -7.39 -18.13
CA ASN A 165 6.38 -6.32 -18.93
C ASN A 165 5.36 -5.87 -19.99
N TYR A 166 4.90 -4.62 -19.90
CA TYR A 166 3.95 -3.98 -20.83
C TYR A 166 4.65 -3.10 -21.87
N GLU A 167 5.90 -3.37 -22.20
CA GLU A 167 6.57 -2.68 -23.29
C GLU A 167 5.86 -3.00 -24.63
N ASP A 168 5.32 -1.96 -25.27
CA ASP A 168 4.71 -2.05 -26.59
C ASP A 168 5.79 -1.98 -27.68
N ARG A 169 6.38 -3.13 -27.99
CA ARG A 169 7.50 -3.23 -28.95
C ARG A 169 7.11 -2.99 -30.39
N TYR A 170 5.84 -3.21 -30.71
CA TYR A 170 5.32 -3.14 -32.07
C TYR A 170 4.58 -1.83 -32.35
N GLY A 171 4.32 -1.02 -31.32
CA GLY A 171 3.57 0.23 -31.44
C GLY A 171 2.06 0.01 -31.60
N ASN A 172 1.56 -1.18 -31.25
CA ASN A 172 0.16 -1.56 -31.43
C ASN A 172 -0.74 -1.08 -30.28
N PHE A 173 -0.14 -0.69 -29.14
CA PHE A 173 -0.81 -0.33 -27.90
C PHE A 173 -0.32 1.05 -27.40
N PRO A 174 -0.61 2.14 -28.14
CA PRO A 174 -0.20 3.47 -27.73
C PRO A 174 -0.75 3.81 -26.34
N MET A 175 0.15 4.02 -25.37
CA MET A 175 -0.22 4.35 -23.99
C MET A 175 -0.17 5.84 -23.76
N VAL A 176 -1.31 6.42 -23.39
CA VAL A 176 -1.42 7.81 -22.95
C VAL A 176 -1.49 7.83 -21.43
N PHE A 177 -0.46 8.40 -20.80
CA PHE A 177 -0.42 8.59 -19.35
C PHE A 177 -0.86 10.02 -18.99
N PRO A 178 -1.64 10.21 -17.92
CA PRO A 178 -2.03 11.55 -17.49
C PRO A 178 -0.80 12.36 -17.02
N PRO A 179 -0.85 13.71 -17.02
CA PRO A 179 0.28 14.54 -16.56
C PRO A 179 0.72 14.26 -15.11
N SER A 180 -0.19 13.76 -14.27
CA SER A 180 0.07 13.33 -12.89
C SER A 180 0.84 12.01 -12.78
N PHE A 181 0.98 11.25 -13.87
CA PHE A 181 1.82 10.06 -13.96
C PHE A 181 3.30 10.44 -13.94
N VAL A 182 3.80 10.74 -12.75
CA VAL A 182 5.18 11.17 -12.54
C VAL A 182 6.04 10.05 -11.98
N HIS A 183 7.35 10.15 -12.22
CA HIS A 183 8.32 9.20 -11.66
C HIS A 183 8.17 9.13 -10.12
N PRO A 184 8.25 7.93 -9.50
CA PRO A 184 8.02 7.76 -8.07
C PRO A 184 9.00 8.49 -7.15
N SER A 185 10.13 8.96 -7.69
CA SER A 185 11.09 9.84 -7.00
C SER A 185 10.58 11.28 -6.81
N LYS A 186 9.55 11.69 -7.56
CA LYS A 186 8.91 13.02 -7.41
C LYS A 186 7.82 13.04 -6.34
N TRP A 187 7.41 11.88 -5.82
CA TRP A 187 6.47 11.82 -4.70
C TRP A 187 7.13 12.33 -3.41
N PRO A 188 6.38 12.75 -2.39
CA PRO A 188 7.00 13.26 -1.16
C PRO A 188 7.75 12.14 -0.40
N HIS A 189 8.84 12.48 0.29
CA HIS A 189 9.73 11.52 0.97
C HIS A 189 9.45 11.46 2.47
N VAL A 190 9.36 10.26 3.04
CA VAL A 190 9.01 10.03 4.45
C VAL A 190 9.96 10.73 5.42
N LEU A 191 11.27 10.44 5.37
CA LEU A 191 12.23 10.96 6.33
C LEU A 191 12.37 12.49 6.31
N PRO A 192 12.60 13.16 5.16
CA PRO A 192 12.67 14.62 5.11
C PRO A 192 11.39 15.30 5.64
N THR A 193 10.21 14.71 5.40
CA THR A 193 8.95 15.22 5.93
C THR A 193 8.88 15.05 7.45
N ALA A 194 9.21 13.87 7.98
CA ALA A 194 9.22 13.60 9.41
C ALA A 194 10.21 14.50 10.17
N GLU A 195 11.42 14.68 9.64
CA GLU A 195 12.45 15.54 10.21
C GLU A 195 12.04 17.02 10.23
N SER A 196 11.43 17.50 9.15
CA SER A 196 10.89 18.86 9.08
C SER A 196 9.80 19.10 10.12
N PHE A 197 8.97 18.09 10.39
CA PHE A 197 7.94 18.14 11.42
C PHE A 197 8.55 18.15 12.83
N ALA A 198 9.54 17.30 13.11
CA ALA A 198 10.21 17.22 14.42
C ALA A 198 10.86 18.55 14.83
N LYS A 199 11.47 19.27 13.87
CA LYS A 199 12.11 20.58 14.13
C LYS A 199 11.17 21.62 14.74
N LYS A 200 9.86 21.46 14.55
CA LYS A 200 8.82 22.40 15.03
C LYS A 200 8.04 21.85 16.22
N ASN A 201 8.16 20.55 16.51
CA ASN A 201 7.32 19.85 17.48
C ASN A 201 8.22 18.91 18.29
N GLU A 202 8.71 19.40 19.43
CA GLU A 202 9.47 18.58 20.36
C GLU A 202 8.59 17.44 20.89
N GLY A 203 9.11 16.21 20.92
CA GLY A 203 8.33 15.03 21.33
C GLY A 203 7.41 14.46 20.26
N ALA A 204 7.50 14.92 19.00
CA ALA A 204 6.70 14.42 17.90
C ALA A 204 6.69 12.88 17.79
N ARG A 205 5.50 12.35 17.51
CA ARG A 205 5.21 10.93 17.36
C ARG A 205 4.79 10.65 15.92
N TYR A 206 5.12 9.46 15.45
CA TYR A 206 4.89 9.07 14.06
C TYR A 206 4.16 7.75 13.96
N ALA A 207 3.39 7.61 12.88
CA ALA A 207 2.95 6.33 12.38
C ALA A 207 3.30 6.21 10.90
N LEU A 208 3.95 5.11 10.56
CA LEU A 208 4.19 4.66 9.20
C LEU A 208 3.16 3.57 8.89
N ILE A 209 2.05 3.96 8.29
CA ILE A 209 0.92 3.08 7.98
C ILE A 209 1.08 2.55 6.56
N ARG A 210 0.98 1.23 6.39
CA ARG A 210 1.05 0.58 5.08
C ARG A 210 -0.27 -0.07 4.74
N LEU A 211 -0.66 0.02 3.47
CA LEU A 211 -1.82 -0.68 2.96
C LEU A 211 -1.54 -2.17 2.76
N TRP A 212 -2.55 -2.99 3.05
CA TRP A 212 -2.49 -4.41 2.82
C TRP A 212 -2.31 -4.72 1.34
N SER A 213 -1.36 -5.61 1.13
CA SER A 213 -0.95 -6.10 -0.16
C SER A 213 -0.42 -7.51 0.02
N ALA A 214 -0.93 -8.46 -0.76
CA ALA A 214 -0.23 -9.72 -0.89
C ALA A 214 1.10 -9.47 -1.64
N PRO A 215 2.15 -10.28 -1.42
CA PRO A 215 3.45 -10.13 -2.08
C PRO A 215 3.35 -10.01 -3.62
N HIS A 216 2.31 -10.62 -4.19
CA HIS A 216 2.01 -10.67 -5.61
C HIS A 216 0.89 -9.71 -6.07
N PHE A 217 0.14 -9.13 -5.13
CA PHE A 217 -1.08 -8.36 -5.39
C PHE A 217 -0.92 -6.85 -5.33
N TYR A 218 0.20 -6.30 -4.84
CA TYR A 218 0.34 -4.86 -4.90
C TYR A 218 1.75 -4.31 -5.05
N PRO A 219 1.89 -3.21 -5.82
CA PRO A 219 0.89 -2.77 -6.79
C PRO A 219 0.74 -3.88 -7.82
N LEU A 220 -0.50 -4.28 -8.15
CA LEU A 220 -0.72 -5.28 -9.18
C LEU A 220 -0.01 -4.73 -10.41
N MET A 221 1.14 -5.31 -10.76
CA MET A 221 1.83 -5.06 -12.01
C MET A 221 1.04 -5.71 -13.15
N ASP A 222 -0.29 -5.77 -13.04
CA ASP A 222 -1.27 -6.31 -13.99
C ASP A 222 -1.72 -5.25 -15.00
N MET A 223 -1.25 -4.01 -14.83
CA MET A 223 -1.48 -2.93 -15.77
C MET A 223 -0.27 -2.00 -15.90
N PRO A 224 -0.15 -1.29 -17.04
CA PRO A 224 0.80 -0.21 -17.19
C PRO A 224 0.58 0.88 -16.14
N GLY A 225 1.62 1.26 -15.39
CA GLY A 225 1.55 2.36 -14.43
C GLY A 225 0.84 2.04 -13.11
N SER A 226 0.88 0.79 -12.68
CA SER A 226 0.24 0.31 -11.45
C SER A 226 0.67 1.04 -10.17
N GLU A 227 1.92 1.50 -10.09
CA GLU A 227 2.43 2.30 -8.98
C GLU A 227 1.77 3.68 -8.90
N TYR A 228 1.48 4.27 -10.05
CA TYR A 228 0.71 5.51 -10.10
C TYR A 228 -0.75 5.27 -9.71
N SER A 229 -1.37 4.21 -10.23
CA SER A 229 -2.72 3.83 -9.82
C SER A 229 -2.77 3.72 -8.30
N ALA A 230 -1.78 3.06 -7.72
CA ALA A 230 -1.67 2.86 -6.29
C ALA A 230 -1.55 4.16 -5.49
N HIS A 231 -0.60 5.00 -5.88
CA HIS A 231 -0.38 6.29 -5.25
C HIS A 231 -1.61 7.20 -5.37
N HIS A 232 -2.13 7.34 -6.59
CA HIS A 232 -3.21 8.27 -6.91
C HIS A 232 -4.49 7.93 -6.15
N THR A 233 -4.81 6.64 -6.06
CA THR A 233 -6.01 6.17 -5.34
C THR A 233 -5.87 6.32 -3.83
N THR A 234 -4.69 6.10 -3.24
CA THR A 234 -4.44 6.36 -1.81
C THR A 234 -4.57 7.84 -1.54
N GLU A 235 -3.93 8.66 -2.37
CA GLU A 235 -3.96 10.12 -2.28
C GLU A 235 -5.39 10.65 -2.39
N ARG A 236 -6.18 10.19 -3.38
CA ARG A 236 -7.59 10.59 -3.55
C ARG A 236 -8.43 10.33 -2.31
N ARG A 237 -8.21 9.22 -1.60
CA ARG A 237 -8.93 8.90 -0.36
C ARG A 237 -8.54 9.82 0.77
N LEU A 238 -7.25 10.09 0.93
CA LEU A 238 -6.77 11.01 1.97
C LEU A 238 -7.19 12.46 1.69
N LYS A 239 -7.26 12.87 0.42
CA LYS A 239 -7.73 14.22 0.02
C LYS A 239 -9.13 14.57 0.52
N LEU A 240 -9.99 13.56 0.76
CA LEU A 240 -11.32 13.79 1.35
C LEU A 240 -11.26 14.41 2.75
N LEU A 241 -10.17 14.20 3.48
CA LEU A 241 -9.95 14.73 4.82
C LEU A 241 -8.74 15.68 4.90
N GLU A 242 -8.26 16.21 3.77
CA GLU A 242 -7.05 17.05 3.72
C GLU A 242 -7.13 18.25 4.67
N LYS A 243 -8.29 18.93 4.72
CA LYS A 243 -8.52 20.06 5.63
C LYS A 243 -8.40 19.64 7.10
N GLN A 244 -8.93 18.47 7.44
CA GLN A 244 -8.90 17.92 8.80
C GLN A 244 -7.51 17.43 9.19
N PHE A 245 -6.71 16.96 8.21
CA PHE A 245 -5.35 16.52 8.45
C PHE A 245 -4.38 17.67 8.72
N GLU A 246 -4.66 18.90 8.29
CA GLU A 246 -3.85 20.09 8.64
C GLU A 246 -2.34 19.92 8.31
N GLY A 247 -2.02 19.13 7.27
CA GLY A 247 -0.63 18.82 6.89
C GLY A 247 0.08 17.74 7.73
N HIS A 248 -0.62 17.08 8.66
CA HIS A 248 -0.09 16.01 9.49
C HIS A 248 -0.02 14.64 8.80
N VAL A 249 -0.54 14.52 7.58
CA VAL A 249 -0.60 13.28 6.83
C VAL A 249 0.00 13.47 5.44
N MET A 250 0.86 12.56 5.03
CA MET A 250 1.31 12.44 3.64
C MET A 250 1.22 10.99 3.18
N SER A 251 1.17 10.78 1.86
CA SER A 251 1.23 9.44 1.30
C SER A 251 2.19 9.35 0.12
N ARG A 252 2.71 8.15 -0.08
CA ARG A 252 3.56 7.74 -1.18
C ARG A 252 3.21 6.30 -1.52
N ALA A 253 2.70 6.04 -2.72
CA ALA A 253 2.20 4.71 -3.10
C ALA A 253 1.22 4.11 -2.07
N ASP A 254 1.61 3.00 -1.44
CA ASP A 254 0.89 2.28 -0.40
C ASP A 254 1.31 2.65 1.03
N LEU A 255 2.23 3.60 1.18
CA LEU A 255 2.76 4.07 2.45
C LEU A 255 2.15 5.42 2.82
N ILE A 256 1.76 5.57 4.08
CA ILE A 256 1.16 6.76 4.65
C ILE A 256 1.94 7.13 5.90
N LEU A 257 2.53 8.32 5.92
CA LEU A 257 3.13 8.88 7.12
C LEU A 257 2.09 9.75 7.82
N VAL A 258 1.92 9.49 9.11
CA VAL A 258 1.09 10.27 10.02
C VAL A 258 1.98 10.85 11.10
N MET A 259 1.78 12.13 11.41
CA MET A 259 2.60 12.88 12.35
C MET A 259 1.70 13.50 13.42
N GLY A 260 2.06 13.37 14.69
CA GLY A 260 1.40 14.03 15.81
C GLY A 260 2.43 14.72 16.68
N LYS A 261 2.05 15.83 17.31
CA LYS A 261 2.84 16.52 18.34
C LYS A 261 3.03 15.67 19.58
N ASP A 262 2.06 14.83 19.86
CA ASP A 262 2.00 13.91 21.00
C ASP A 262 1.22 12.63 20.62
N ASP A 263 1.07 11.73 21.60
CA ASP A 263 0.37 10.45 21.44
C ASP A 263 -1.12 10.65 21.10
N ASP A 264 -1.80 11.65 21.69
CA ASP A 264 -3.25 11.88 21.50
C ASP A 264 -3.55 12.44 20.10
N GLU A 265 -2.73 13.40 19.64
CA GLU A 265 -2.84 13.95 18.29
C GLU A 265 -2.50 12.89 17.23
N LEU A 266 -1.48 12.06 17.47
CA LEU A 266 -1.15 10.96 16.56
C LEU A 266 -2.29 9.94 16.52
N LEU A 267 -2.89 9.57 17.66
CA LEU A 267 -4.04 8.67 17.71
C LEU A 267 -5.22 9.21 16.90
N LYS A 268 -5.54 10.51 17.04
CA LYS A 268 -6.58 11.19 16.25
C LYS A 268 -6.33 11.03 14.75
N TYR A 269 -5.12 11.35 14.28
CA TYR A 269 -4.83 11.29 12.84
C TYR A 269 -4.70 9.85 12.32
N CYS A 270 -4.16 8.92 13.10
CA CYS A 270 -4.14 7.50 12.74
C CYS A 270 -5.57 6.94 12.60
N THR A 271 -6.47 7.33 13.49
CA THR A 271 -7.89 6.95 13.42
C THR A 271 -8.52 7.51 12.15
N ALA A 272 -8.31 8.79 11.85
CA ALA A 272 -8.85 9.45 10.67
C ALA A 272 -8.30 8.87 9.36
N VAL A 273 -7.02 8.52 9.30
CA VAL A 273 -6.40 7.83 8.16
C VAL A 273 -6.99 6.43 7.97
N THR A 274 -7.02 5.63 9.04
CA THR A 274 -7.58 4.27 9.02
C THR A 274 -9.00 4.28 8.51
N PHE A 275 -9.78 5.22 9.02
CA PHE A 275 -11.13 5.43 8.61
C PHE A 275 -11.24 5.86 7.14
N ALA A 276 -10.50 6.89 6.68
CA ALA A 276 -10.54 7.31 5.27
C ALA A 276 -10.21 6.17 4.30
N ILE A 277 -9.30 5.28 4.68
CA ILE A 277 -8.86 4.14 3.88
C ILE A 277 -9.87 2.99 3.91
N GLN A 278 -10.42 2.64 5.08
CA GLN A 278 -11.24 1.44 5.26
C GLN A 278 -12.77 1.70 5.25
N THR A 279 -13.22 2.95 5.22
CA THR A 279 -14.67 3.26 5.16
C THR A 279 -15.29 2.70 3.88
N LYS A 280 -16.50 2.14 4.02
CA LYS A 280 -17.26 1.53 2.92
C LYS A 280 -17.48 2.50 1.74
N PRO A 281 -17.64 1.98 0.50
CA PRO A 281 -17.54 0.56 0.13
C PRO A 281 -16.06 0.11 0.20
N TRP A 282 -15.81 -0.98 0.94
CA TRP A 282 -14.47 -1.44 1.31
C TRP A 282 -13.59 -1.62 0.06
N LEU A 283 -12.50 -0.87 -0.06
CA LEU A 283 -11.55 -1.06 -1.17
C LEU A 283 -10.13 -1.41 -0.69
N ARG A 284 -9.78 -1.11 0.57
CA ARG A 284 -8.41 -1.22 1.09
C ARG A 284 -8.41 -1.54 2.56
N GLU A 285 -7.33 -2.19 2.99
CA GLU A 285 -7.09 -2.51 4.39
C GLU A 285 -5.74 -1.98 4.82
N ILE A 286 -5.58 -1.71 6.11
CA ILE A 286 -4.28 -1.40 6.70
C ILE A 286 -3.61 -2.70 7.11
N ASP A 287 -2.34 -2.85 6.74
CA ASP A 287 -1.49 -3.94 7.16
C ASP A 287 -0.72 -3.55 8.42
N LEU A 288 -1.28 -3.88 9.58
CA LEU A 288 -0.64 -3.56 10.86
C LEU A 288 0.70 -4.30 11.04
N TRP A 289 0.88 -5.46 10.41
CA TRP A 289 2.15 -6.20 10.45
C TRP A 289 3.25 -5.52 9.65
N LYS A 290 2.90 -4.73 8.64
CA LYS A 290 3.84 -3.92 7.85
C LYS A 290 3.76 -2.42 8.15
N SER A 291 3.09 -2.04 9.23
CA SER A 291 2.98 -0.67 9.71
C SER A 291 3.77 -0.51 11.01
N PHE A 292 4.20 0.70 11.33
CA PHE A 292 4.76 1.05 12.64
C PHE A 292 3.94 2.21 13.19
N ILE A 293 3.34 2.04 14.37
CA ILE A 293 2.42 3.02 14.94
C ILE A 293 2.95 3.43 16.31
N ASN A 294 2.87 4.73 16.59
CA ASN A 294 3.36 5.33 17.84
C ASN A 294 4.85 5.09 18.07
N VAL A 295 5.68 5.52 17.11
CA VAL A 295 7.15 5.50 17.16
C VAL A 295 7.71 6.92 17.16
N ASP A 296 8.98 7.08 17.51
CA ASP A 296 9.69 8.36 17.46
C ASP A 296 10.46 8.54 16.14
N LEU A 297 11.08 9.71 15.97
CA LEU A 297 11.89 10.02 14.79
C LEU A 297 13.14 9.12 14.71
N GLU A 298 13.79 8.83 15.83
CA GLU A 298 14.99 7.98 15.88
C GLU A 298 14.70 6.60 15.31
N PHE A 299 13.55 6.02 15.66
CA PHE A 299 13.09 4.77 15.08
C PHE A 299 12.95 4.87 13.55
N LEU A 300 12.31 5.91 13.03
CA LEU A 300 12.16 6.09 11.58
C LEU A 300 13.50 6.22 10.87
N GLN A 301 14.45 6.96 11.45
CA GLN A 301 15.80 7.14 10.92
C GLN A 301 16.62 5.84 10.94
N GLY A 302 16.35 4.97 11.91
CA GLY A 302 16.96 3.64 12.02
C GLY A 302 16.30 2.55 11.18
N LEU A 303 15.18 2.83 10.49
CA LEU A 303 14.55 1.85 9.62
C LEU A 303 15.41 1.59 8.37
N ASP A 304 15.43 0.33 7.94
CA ASP A 304 15.94 -0.01 6.61
C ASP A 304 15.21 0.83 5.54
N PRO A 305 15.91 1.45 4.57
CA PRO A 305 15.28 2.26 3.53
C PRO A 305 14.13 1.56 2.80
N TYR A 306 14.14 0.22 2.74
CA TYR A 306 13.07 -0.58 2.16
C TYR A 306 11.73 -0.43 2.89
N TRP A 307 11.74 -0.16 4.19
CA TRP A 307 10.52 0.14 4.95
C TRP A 307 9.93 1.51 4.59
N LEU A 308 10.75 2.43 4.07
CA LEU A 308 10.40 3.81 3.73
C LEU A 308 10.03 3.98 2.24
N ASP A 309 10.18 2.92 1.45
CA ASP A 309 9.81 2.84 0.03
C ASP A 309 8.39 2.29 -0.20
#